data_AF-A0A843GPD9-F1
#
_entry.id   AF-A0A843GPD9-F1
#
_cell.length_a   1.000
_cell.length_b   1.000
_cell.length_c   1.000
_cell.angle_alpha   90.00
_cell.angle_beta   90.00
_cell.angle_gamma   90.00
#
_symmetry.space_group_name_H-M   'P 1'
#
loop_
_entity.id
_entity.type
_entity.pdbx_description
1 polymer ?
#
loop_
_entity_poly.entity_id
_entity_poly.type
_entity_poly.pdbx_seq_one_letter_code
_entity_poly.pdbx_strand_id
1 'polypeptide(L)'
;MAHYTITIKTLMDHNFDFGLQNYPIFNETYRNILNNNILNYYYESEIGFETAELFKRYLNNTMQLIMPKYNELYKAQEKALENILGNVDLIENSTRENENNVNTTSASNSNNKNLFQDTPQGQLDFTELENQQWATNYTMNKSNINDNSESHGNNNEDYTRTVKGNNGNKYNIDLLNDIQNKLLNIDMLIINELSDLFMGIF
;
A
#
# COMPACT_ATOMS: atom_id res chain seq x y z
N MET A 1 16.23 56.89 -16.98
CA MET A 1 15.00 56.66 -16.20
C MET A 1 15.24 57.18 -14.80
N ALA A 2 14.24 57.76 -14.15
CA ALA A 2 14.36 58.14 -12.75
C ALA A 2 14.19 56.88 -11.91
N HIS A 3 15.22 56.50 -11.16
CA HIS A 3 15.14 55.41 -10.21
C HIS A 3 14.46 55.92 -8.94
N TYR A 4 13.39 55.27 -8.50
CA TYR A 4 12.68 55.64 -7.27
C TYR A 4 13.30 54.94 -6.07
N THR A 5 13.77 53.71 -6.25
CA THR A 5 14.50 52.93 -5.22
C THR A 5 15.72 52.22 -5.83
N ILE A 6 16.34 51.34 -5.03
CA ILE A 6 17.55 50.58 -5.38
C ILE A 6 17.14 49.32 -6.17
N THR A 7 17.90 48.96 -7.22
CA THR A 7 17.65 47.74 -8.00
C THR A 7 18.33 46.52 -7.39
N ILE A 8 17.78 45.33 -7.65
CA ILE A 8 18.40 44.06 -7.21
C ILE A 8 19.84 43.92 -7.71
N LYS A 9 20.10 44.28 -8.96
CA LYS A 9 21.46 44.33 -9.53
C LYS A 9 22.43 45.10 -8.64
N THR A 10 22.08 46.32 -8.23
CA THR A 10 22.98 47.12 -7.39
C THR A 10 23.19 46.50 -6.01
N LEU A 11 22.16 45.86 -5.45
CA LEU A 11 22.31 45.11 -4.18
C LEU A 11 23.24 43.91 -4.32
N MET A 12 23.20 43.19 -5.44
CA MET A 12 24.14 42.10 -5.73
C MET A 12 25.58 42.59 -5.88
N ASP A 13 25.79 43.68 -6.62
CA ASP A 13 27.11 44.26 -6.83
C ASP A 13 27.75 44.69 -5.49
N HIS A 14 26.92 45.07 -4.52
CA HIS A 14 27.33 45.41 -3.16
C HIS A 14 27.42 44.22 -2.19
N ASN A 15 27.29 42.97 -2.66
CA ASN A 15 27.26 41.75 -1.84
C ASN A 15 26.23 41.82 -0.69
N PHE A 16 25.06 42.41 -0.94
CA PHE A 16 23.99 42.46 0.05
C PHE A 16 23.47 41.05 0.38
N ASP A 17 23.32 40.75 1.67
CA ASP A 17 22.70 39.52 2.12
C ASP A 17 21.17 39.63 2.07
N PHE A 18 20.53 38.90 1.16
CA PHE A 18 19.07 38.87 1.01
C PHE A 18 18.34 38.05 2.08
N GLY A 19 19.02 37.29 2.93
CA GLY A 19 18.40 36.53 4.02
C GLY A 19 17.63 35.26 3.61
N LEU A 20 17.73 34.86 2.34
CA LEU A 20 17.05 33.71 1.73
C LEU A 20 17.58 32.32 2.16
N GLN A 21 18.20 32.22 3.33
CA GLN A 21 18.82 30.99 3.83
C GLN A 21 17.92 30.23 4.83
N ASN A 22 16.98 30.91 5.48
CA ASN A 22 16.30 30.37 6.67
C ASN A 22 14.84 29.93 6.45
N TYR A 23 14.33 29.93 5.21
CA TYR A 23 12.95 29.52 4.93
C TYR A 23 12.83 27.99 4.79
N PRO A 24 11.68 27.37 5.14
CA PRO A 24 11.50 25.92 5.00
C PRO A 24 11.50 25.53 3.52
N ILE A 25 12.29 24.53 3.12
CA ILE A 25 12.32 24.02 1.74
C ILE A 25 12.21 22.50 1.72
N PHE A 26 11.74 21.94 0.60
CA PHE A 26 11.66 20.49 0.42
C PHE A 26 13.06 19.82 0.31
N ASN A 27 14.02 20.49 -0.35
CA ASN A 27 15.39 20.00 -0.53
C ASN A 27 16.39 21.16 -0.47
N GLU A 28 17.43 21.01 0.36
CA GLU A 28 18.46 22.03 0.57
C GLU A 28 19.32 22.28 -0.68
N THR A 29 19.52 21.29 -1.55
CA THR A 29 20.29 21.50 -2.79
C THR A 29 19.55 22.41 -3.77
N TYR A 30 18.22 22.35 -3.77
CA TYR A 30 17.37 23.15 -4.66
C TYR A 30 17.27 24.61 -4.23
N ARG A 31 17.53 24.91 -2.95
CA ARG A 31 17.48 26.27 -2.39
C ARG A 31 18.31 27.26 -3.21
N ASN A 32 19.54 26.89 -3.57
CA ASN A 32 20.42 27.77 -4.34
C ASN A 32 19.88 28.02 -5.75
N ILE A 33 19.29 27.00 -6.39
CA ILE A 33 18.69 27.13 -7.72
C ILE A 33 17.51 28.10 -7.66
N LEU A 34 16.59 27.89 -6.72
CA LEU A 34 15.42 28.75 -6.54
C LEU A 34 15.81 30.20 -6.23
N ASN A 35 16.77 30.39 -5.31
CA ASN A 35 17.27 31.72 -4.96
C ASN A 35 17.86 32.43 -6.19
N ASN A 36 18.67 31.73 -6.99
CA ASN A 36 19.21 32.28 -8.23
C ASN A 36 18.12 32.59 -9.26
N ASN A 37 17.10 31.73 -9.40
CA ASN A 37 15.98 31.96 -10.31
C ASN A 37 15.18 33.22 -9.93
N ILE A 38 14.84 33.40 -8.65
CA ILE A 38 14.15 34.59 -8.13
C ILE A 38 14.98 35.85 -8.40
N LEU A 39 16.26 35.79 -8.05
CA LEU A 39 17.19 36.91 -8.16
C LEU A 39 17.45 37.33 -9.62
N ASN A 40 17.57 36.36 -10.54
CA ASN A 40 17.73 36.63 -11.96
C ASN A 40 16.45 37.17 -12.60
N TYR A 41 15.28 36.68 -12.18
CA TYR A 41 14.01 37.18 -12.69
C TYR A 41 13.81 38.66 -12.37
N TYR A 42 14.15 39.07 -11.15
CA TYR A 42 14.03 40.46 -10.68
C TYR A 42 15.31 41.29 -10.83
N TYR A 43 16.25 40.86 -11.67
CA TYR A 43 17.60 41.44 -11.72
C TYR A 43 17.62 42.96 -11.95
N GLU A 44 16.78 43.45 -12.88
CA GLU A 44 16.66 44.88 -13.18
C GLU A 44 15.49 45.57 -12.47
N SER A 45 14.74 44.85 -11.65
CA SER A 45 13.59 45.39 -10.93
C SER A 45 14.01 46.20 -9.70
N GLU A 46 13.29 47.30 -9.46
CA GLU A 46 13.42 48.15 -8.28
C GLU A 46 12.66 47.55 -7.09
N ILE A 47 13.27 47.60 -5.89
CA ILE A 47 12.61 47.11 -4.67
C ILE A 47 11.40 47.99 -4.31
N GLY A 48 10.31 47.39 -3.83
CA GLY A 48 9.09 48.10 -3.43
C GLY A 48 9.18 48.87 -2.10
N PHE A 49 10.37 48.95 -1.49
CA PHE A 49 10.57 49.48 -0.14
C PHE A 49 11.64 50.57 -0.10
N GLU A 50 11.56 51.42 0.92
CA GLU A 50 12.46 52.56 1.15
C GLU A 50 13.92 52.14 1.44
N THR A 51 14.13 50.93 1.97
CA THR A 51 15.46 50.46 2.39
C THR A 51 15.63 48.96 2.12
N ALA A 52 16.84 48.55 1.75
CA ALA A 52 17.18 47.15 1.44
C ALA A 52 16.95 46.19 2.63
N GLU A 53 17.22 46.63 3.87
CA GLU A 53 16.94 45.82 5.07
C GLU A 53 15.45 45.56 5.29
N LEU A 54 14.60 46.56 5.00
CA LEU A 54 13.16 46.41 5.10
C LEU A 54 12.66 45.41 4.07
N PHE A 55 13.16 45.50 2.84
CA PHE A 55 12.91 44.52 1.78
C PHE A 55 13.31 43.11 2.22
N LYS A 56 14.53 42.91 2.74
CA LYS A 56 14.99 41.61 3.28
C LYS A 56 14.02 41.06 4.33
N ARG A 57 13.56 41.90 5.26
CA ARG A 57 12.62 41.47 6.31
C ARG A 57 11.31 40.95 5.71
N TYR A 58 10.73 41.70 4.78
CA TYR A 58 9.47 41.30 4.14
C TYR A 58 9.65 40.08 3.23
N LEU A 59 10.72 40.02 2.45
CA LEU A 59 11.10 38.87 1.63
C LEU A 59 11.21 37.59 2.47
N ASN A 60 11.88 37.66 3.62
CA ASN A 60 12.00 36.51 4.51
C ASN A 60 10.64 36.10 5.09
N ASN A 61 9.82 37.06 5.51
CA ASN A 61 8.49 36.78 6.03
C ASN A 61 7.57 36.15 4.98
N THR A 62 7.54 36.69 3.75
CA THR A 62 6.71 36.14 2.67
C THR A 62 7.17 34.74 2.32
N MET A 63 8.48 34.52 2.15
CA MET A 63 9.04 33.20 1.89
C MET A 63 8.69 32.22 3.01
N GLN A 64 8.77 32.62 4.28
CA GLN A 64 8.41 31.75 5.40
C GLN A 64 6.92 31.38 5.42
N LEU A 65 6.03 32.27 4.95
CA LEU A 65 4.59 32.04 4.88
C LEU A 65 4.18 31.18 3.68
N ILE A 66 4.72 31.45 2.50
CA ILE A 66 4.28 30.79 1.25
C ILE A 66 4.97 29.44 1.02
N MET A 67 6.20 29.26 1.52
CA MET A 67 6.99 28.06 1.22
C MET A 67 6.37 26.74 1.68
N PRO A 68 5.72 26.63 2.86
CA PRO A 68 5.08 25.38 3.27
C PRO A 68 4.11 24.83 2.21
N LYS A 69 3.27 25.69 1.62
CA LYS A 69 2.35 25.34 0.52
C LYS A 69 3.11 24.84 -0.71
N TYR A 70 4.15 25.54 -1.12
CA TYR A 70 4.90 25.17 -2.33
C TYR A 70 5.74 23.90 -2.14
N ASN A 71 6.25 23.65 -0.93
CA ASN A 71 6.94 22.40 -0.60
C ASN A 71 6.02 21.17 -0.74
N GLU A 72 4.74 21.29 -0.39
CA GLU A 72 3.76 20.22 -0.64
C GLU A 72 3.52 20.01 -2.13
N LEU A 73 3.45 21.09 -2.93
CA LEU A 73 3.31 21.00 -4.38
C LEU A 73 4.52 20.33 -5.03
N TYR A 74 5.75 20.62 -4.60
CA TYR A 74 6.95 19.94 -5.08
C TYR A 74 6.89 18.44 -4.81
N LYS A 75 6.57 18.05 -3.57
CA LYS A 75 6.41 16.64 -3.19
C LYS A 75 5.30 15.95 -3.98
N ALA A 76 4.19 16.65 -4.23
CA ALA A 76 3.09 16.13 -5.03
C ALA A 76 3.52 15.93 -6.49
N GLN A 77 4.28 16.87 -7.06
CA GLN A 77 4.81 16.77 -8.43
C GLN A 77 5.83 15.62 -8.55
N GLU A 78 6.73 15.47 -7.59
CA GLU A 78 7.70 14.37 -7.54
C GLU A 78 6.98 13.01 -7.48
N LYS A 79 6.01 12.87 -6.56
CA LYS A 79 5.18 11.66 -6.44
C LYS A 79 4.36 11.37 -7.70
N ALA A 80 3.83 12.42 -8.33
CA ALA A 80 3.10 12.28 -9.59
C ALA A 80 4.02 11.77 -10.70
N LEU A 81 5.28 12.25 -10.73
CA LEU A 81 6.28 11.87 -11.73
C LEU A 81 6.73 10.41 -11.57
N GLU A 82 6.93 9.94 -10.34
CA GLU A 82 7.26 8.54 -10.05
C GLU A 82 6.16 7.57 -10.53
N ASN A 83 4.89 7.94 -10.38
CA ASN A 83 3.76 7.09 -10.71
C ASN A 83 3.18 7.32 -12.12
N ILE A 84 3.92 8.01 -13.01
CA ILE A 84 3.45 8.28 -14.38
C ILE A 84 3.09 6.96 -15.10
N LEU A 85 3.97 5.97 -15.06
CA LEU A 85 3.81 4.75 -15.86
C LEU A 85 2.94 3.68 -15.17
N GLY A 86 2.71 3.79 -13.86
CA GLY A 86 1.98 2.81 -13.07
C GLY A 86 0.78 3.46 -12.39
N ASN A 87 -0.40 3.32 -12.97
CA ASN A 87 -1.62 3.86 -12.36
C ASN A 87 -2.36 2.85 -11.47
N VAL A 88 -1.89 1.60 -11.43
CA VAL A 88 -2.39 0.55 -10.54
C VAL A 88 -1.26 0.09 -9.62
N ASP A 89 -1.49 0.20 -8.32
CA ASP A 89 -0.77 -0.51 -7.27
C ASP A 89 -1.82 -1.13 -6.35
N LEU A 90 -2.16 -2.40 -6.62
CA LEU A 90 -3.17 -3.15 -5.89
C LEU A 90 -2.49 -4.32 -5.18
N ILE A 91 -2.69 -4.41 -3.87
CA ILE A 91 -2.28 -5.55 -3.06
C ILE A 91 -3.56 -6.26 -2.61
N GLU A 92 -3.81 -7.43 -3.18
CA GLU A 92 -4.91 -8.30 -2.82
C GLU A 92 -4.40 -9.36 -1.84
N ASN A 93 -4.91 -9.33 -0.62
CA ASN A 93 -4.63 -10.34 0.41
C ASN A 93 -5.87 -11.22 0.57
N SER A 94 -5.69 -12.53 0.45
CA SER A 94 -6.73 -13.52 0.67
C SER A 94 -6.23 -14.56 1.66
N THR A 95 -6.99 -14.78 2.72
CA THR A 95 -6.77 -15.86 3.68
C THR A 95 -7.87 -16.89 3.50
N ARG A 96 -7.51 -18.15 3.36
CA ARG A 96 -8.47 -19.25 3.23
C ARG A 96 -8.21 -20.27 4.32
N GLU A 97 -9.18 -20.40 5.21
CA GLU A 97 -9.20 -21.39 6.27
C GLU A 97 -10.17 -22.51 5.87
N ASN A 98 -9.68 -23.75 5.75
CA ASN A 98 -10.50 -24.93 5.58
C ASN A 98 -10.33 -25.85 6.79
N GLU A 99 -11.43 -26.11 7.48
CA GLU A 99 -11.53 -27.08 8.55
C GLU A 99 -12.31 -28.30 8.07
N ASN A 100 -11.63 -29.45 7.98
CA ASN A 100 -12.25 -30.73 7.65
C ASN A 100 -12.28 -31.61 8.89
N ASN A 101 -13.49 -31.93 9.35
CA ASN A 101 -13.72 -32.85 10.45
C ASN A 101 -14.48 -34.08 9.93
N VAL A 102 -13.83 -35.23 9.92
CA VAL A 102 -14.42 -36.51 9.49
C VAL A 102 -14.43 -37.46 10.67
N ASN A 103 -15.64 -37.80 11.12
CA ASN A 103 -15.89 -38.77 12.17
C ASN A 103 -16.59 -39.99 11.58
N THR A 104 -15.90 -41.12 11.56
CA THR A 104 -16.45 -42.39 11.08
C THR A 104 -16.50 -43.41 12.21
N THR A 105 -17.72 -43.75 12.62
CA THR A 105 -18.02 -44.82 13.57
C THR A 105 -18.54 -46.03 12.82
N SER A 106 -17.80 -47.14 12.82
CA SER A 106 -18.25 -48.41 12.26
C SER A 106 -18.33 -49.45 13.36
N ALA A 107 -19.54 -49.96 13.58
CA ALA A 107 -19.80 -51.09 14.48
C ALA A 107 -20.22 -52.29 13.64
N SER A 108 -19.45 -53.37 13.68
CA SER A 108 -19.83 -54.63 13.05
C SER A 108 -19.86 -55.74 14.10
N ASN A 109 -21.01 -56.42 14.14
CA ASN A 109 -21.27 -57.48 15.10
C ASN A 109 -21.53 -58.77 14.31
N SER A 110 -20.59 -59.70 14.36
CA SER A 110 -20.66 -60.95 13.62
C SER A 110 -20.74 -62.11 14.59
N ASN A 111 -21.88 -62.82 14.55
CA ASN A 111 -22.12 -64.00 15.38
C ASN A 111 -22.30 -65.20 14.44
N ASN A 112 -21.25 -65.97 14.21
CA ASN A 112 -21.30 -67.19 13.40
C ASN A 112 -21.30 -68.40 14.31
N LYS A 113 -22.31 -69.27 14.12
CA LYS A 113 -22.50 -70.51 14.87
C LYS A 113 -22.52 -71.67 13.90
N ASN A 114 -21.69 -72.68 14.13
CA ASN A 114 -21.72 -73.93 13.38
C ASN A 114 -21.81 -75.11 14.35
N LEU A 115 -22.80 -75.97 14.12
CA LEU A 115 -23.13 -77.11 14.96
C LEU A 115 -23.15 -78.36 14.09
N PHE A 116 -22.33 -79.35 14.43
CA PHE A 116 -22.25 -80.63 13.73
C PHE A 116 -22.47 -81.81 14.68
N GLN A 117 -23.25 -82.79 14.24
CA GLN A 117 -23.54 -83.99 15.01
C GLN A 117 -23.68 -85.22 14.11
N ASP A 118 -22.94 -86.27 14.44
CA ASP A 118 -22.85 -87.49 13.61
C ASP A 118 -24.07 -88.41 13.76
N THR A 119 -24.79 -88.33 14.89
CA THR A 119 -25.97 -89.17 15.15
C THR A 119 -27.10 -88.37 15.80
N PRO A 120 -27.84 -87.54 15.06
CA PRO A 120 -28.99 -86.83 15.60
C PRO A 120 -30.14 -87.83 15.84
N GLN A 121 -30.44 -88.11 17.11
CA GLN A 121 -31.58 -88.97 17.48
C GLN A 121 -32.89 -88.17 17.67
N GLY A 122 -32.92 -86.90 17.23
CA GLY A 122 -34.07 -86.01 17.27
C GLY A 122 -33.83 -84.69 16.52
N GLN A 123 -34.88 -83.86 16.39
CA GLN A 123 -34.78 -82.55 15.75
C GLN A 123 -33.88 -81.62 16.57
N LEU A 124 -32.90 -80.99 15.91
CA LEU A 124 -32.04 -79.99 16.54
C LEU A 124 -32.86 -78.72 16.81
N ASP A 125 -32.94 -78.28 18.05
CA ASP A 125 -33.55 -76.99 18.38
C ASP A 125 -32.53 -75.87 18.07
N PHE A 126 -32.86 -75.01 17.11
CA PHE A 126 -31.94 -73.98 16.64
C PHE A 126 -31.93 -72.72 17.52
N THR A 127 -32.86 -72.61 18.49
CA THR A 127 -33.03 -71.38 19.29
C THR A 127 -32.14 -71.33 20.53
N GLU A 128 -31.77 -72.48 21.10
CA GLU A 128 -30.93 -72.58 22.31
C GLU A 128 -29.58 -73.28 22.05
N LEU A 129 -28.91 -72.90 20.95
CA LEU A 129 -27.66 -73.54 20.51
C LEU A 129 -26.47 -73.39 21.49
N GLU A 130 -26.50 -72.42 22.40
CA GLU A 130 -25.40 -72.16 23.35
C GLU A 130 -25.31 -73.20 24.48
N ASN A 131 -26.40 -73.95 24.74
CA ASN A 131 -26.51 -74.85 25.88
C ASN A 131 -26.55 -76.34 25.48
N GLN A 132 -26.24 -76.68 24.22
CA GLN A 132 -26.31 -78.06 23.73
C GLN A 132 -25.04 -78.85 24.10
N GLN A 133 -25.19 -79.83 25.00
CA GLN A 133 -24.09 -80.68 25.49
C GLN A 133 -23.87 -81.98 24.70
N TRP A 134 -24.69 -82.23 23.69
CA TRP A 134 -24.80 -83.51 22.97
C TRP A 134 -24.28 -83.43 21.53
N ALA A 135 -23.68 -82.31 21.15
CA ALA A 135 -23.08 -82.09 19.84
C ALA A 135 -21.72 -82.77 19.72
N THR A 136 -21.42 -83.33 18.54
CA THR A 136 -20.11 -83.93 18.26
C THR A 136 -19.05 -82.84 18.07
N ASN A 137 -19.40 -81.74 17.41
CA ASN A 137 -18.53 -80.57 17.25
C ASN A 137 -19.35 -79.27 17.28
N TYR A 138 -18.93 -78.30 18.10
CA TYR A 138 -19.56 -76.98 18.22
C TYR A 138 -18.51 -75.88 18.04
N THR A 139 -18.80 -74.90 17.18
CA THR A 139 -17.93 -73.73 16.98
C THR A 139 -18.76 -72.46 17.02
N MET A 140 -18.44 -71.60 17.99
CA MET A 140 -19.04 -70.29 18.18
C MET A 140 -17.98 -69.22 17.94
N ASN A 141 -18.20 -68.37 16.94
CA ASN A 141 -17.36 -67.22 16.68
C ASN A 141 -18.17 -65.94 16.88
N LYS A 142 -17.79 -65.18 17.91
CA LYS A 142 -18.38 -63.88 18.23
C LYS A 142 -17.31 -62.81 18.06
N SER A 143 -17.47 -62.00 17.03
CA SER A 143 -16.58 -60.88 16.73
C SER A 143 -17.36 -59.58 16.83
N ASN A 144 -16.93 -58.74 17.76
CA ASN A 144 -17.40 -57.38 17.91
C ASN A 144 -16.25 -56.46 17.50
N ILE A 145 -16.39 -55.76 16.39
CA ILE A 145 -15.41 -54.79 15.91
C ILE A 145 -16.04 -53.42 15.98
N ASN A 146 -15.50 -52.59 16.87
CA ASN A 146 -15.82 -51.18 16.96
C ASN A 146 -14.61 -50.41 16.46
N ASP A 147 -14.74 -49.79 15.29
CA ASP A 147 -13.74 -48.91 14.72
C ASP A 147 -14.22 -47.46 14.83
N ASN A 148 -13.40 -46.63 15.47
CA ASN A 148 -13.65 -45.21 15.62
C ASN A 148 -12.45 -44.47 15.04
N SER A 149 -12.65 -43.86 13.88
CA SER A 149 -11.64 -43.06 13.20
C SER A 149 -12.09 -41.59 13.20
N GLU A 150 -11.21 -40.74 13.73
CA GLU A 150 -11.37 -39.30 13.77
C GLU A 150 -10.22 -38.69 12.98
N SER A 151 -10.54 -37.87 11.97
CA SER A 151 -9.56 -37.15 11.17
C SER A 151 -9.89 -35.67 11.21
N HIS A 152 -9.00 -34.90 11.82
CA HIS A 152 -9.01 -33.44 11.80
C HIS A 152 -7.91 -32.94 10.87
N GLY A 153 -8.30 -32.13 9.88
CA GLY A 153 -7.39 -31.45 8.97
C GLY A 153 -7.67 -29.96 8.94
N ASN A 154 -6.72 -29.16 9.42
CA ASN A 154 -6.77 -27.70 9.34
C ASN A 154 -5.80 -27.23 8.26
N ASN A 155 -6.30 -26.52 7.26
CA ASN A 155 -5.48 -25.92 6.21
C ASN A 155 -5.70 -24.41 6.18
N ASN A 156 -4.65 -23.64 6.48
CA ASN A 156 -4.62 -22.19 6.30
C ASN A 156 -3.75 -21.88 5.07
N GLU A 157 -4.36 -21.26 4.06
CA GLU A 157 -3.68 -20.80 2.84
C GLU A 157 -3.72 -19.26 2.81
N ASP A 158 -2.55 -18.63 2.87
CA ASP A 158 -2.39 -17.19 2.73
C ASP A 158 -1.88 -16.86 1.31
N TYR A 159 -2.58 -15.97 0.61
CA TYR A 159 -2.23 -15.52 -0.73
C TYR A 159 -2.15 -14.00 -0.80
N THR A 160 -1.00 -13.49 -1.22
CA THR A 160 -0.79 -12.06 -1.51
C THR A 160 -0.48 -11.89 -2.98
N ARG A 161 -1.33 -11.12 -3.68
CA ARG A 161 -1.15 -10.75 -5.08
C ARG A 161 -0.91 -9.26 -5.20
N THR A 162 0.24 -8.90 -5.75
CA THR A 162 0.59 -7.52 -6.05
C THR A 162 0.45 -7.28 -7.56
N VAL A 163 -0.45 -6.38 -7.95
CA VAL A 163 -0.62 -5.93 -9.33
C VAL A 163 -0.09 -4.51 -9.43
N LYS A 164 1.06 -4.35 -10.10
CA LYS A 164 1.68 -3.05 -10.40
C LYS A 164 1.75 -2.84 -11.90
N GLY A 165 1.27 -1.71 -12.41
CA GLY A 165 1.37 -1.37 -13.83
C GLY A 165 0.33 -0.36 -14.31
N ASN A 166 0.19 -0.26 -15.64
CA ASN A 166 -0.83 0.57 -16.27
C ASN A 166 -2.03 -0.31 -16.66
N ASN A 167 -3.24 0.04 -16.19
CA ASN A 167 -4.49 -0.65 -16.57
C ASN A 167 -4.98 -0.28 -17.99
N GLY A 168 -4.23 0.49 -18.76
CA GLY A 168 -4.50 0.77 -20.17
C GLY A 168 -5.64 1.77 -20.42
N ASN A 169 -6.15 2.44 -19.38
CA ASN A 169 -7.22 3.44 -19.52
C ASN A 169 -6.80 4.68 -20.34
N LYS A 170 -5.50 4.95 -20.47
CA LYS A 170 -4.96 6.03 -21.32
C LYS A 170 -3.73 5.55 -22.07
N TYR A 171 -3.62 5.93 -23.35
CA TYR A 171 -2.39 5.74 -24.12
C TYR A 171 -1.27 6.60 -23.54
N ASN A 172 -0.03 6.12 -23.66
CA ASN A 172 1.15 6.82 -23.14
C ASN A 172 1.28 8.26 -23.69
N ILE A 173 0.82 8.50 -24.93
CA ILE A 173 0.87 9.82 -25.57
C ILE A 173 -0.14 10.82 -24.97
N ASP A 174 -1.35 10.36 -24.65
CA ASP A 174 -2.40 11.20 -24.06
C ASP A 174 -2.04 11.54 -22.60
N LEU A 175 -1.46 10.57 -21.90
CA LEU A 175 -0.89 10.80 -20.57
C LEU A 175 0.22 11.86 -20.61
N LEU A 176 1.08 11.83 -21.63
CA LEU A 176 2.16 12.81 -21.79
C LEU A 176 1.63 14.22 -22.03
N ASN A 177 0.61 14.36 -22.87
CA ASN A 177 -0.07 15.64 -23.11
C ASN A 177 -0.77 16.15 -21.85
N ASP A 178 -1.45 15.27 -21.11
CA ASP A 178 -2.06 15.62 -19.82
C ASP A 178 -1.02 16.07 -18.79
N ILE A 179 0.14 15.42 -18.74
CA ILE A 179 1.25 15.83 -17.89
C ILE A 179 1.77 17.21 -18.32
N GLN A 180 2.03 17.43 -19.61
CA GLN A 180 2.50 18.72 -20.09
C GLN A 180 1.53 19.86 -19.73
N ASN A 181 0.23 19.62 -19.82
CA ASN A 181 -0.79 20.62 -19.50
C ASN A 181 -1.00 20.82 -17.99
N LYS A 182 -0.76 19.79 -17.16
CA LYS A 182 -1.00 19.82 -15.71
C LYS A 182 0.25 20.05 -14.87
N LEU A 183 1.43 19.89 -15.46
CA LEU A 183 2.70 20.13 -14.77
C LEU A 183 2.83 21.63 -14.55
N LEU A 184 2.63 22.02 -13.29
CA LEU A 184 2.70 23.40 -12.87
C LEU A 184 4.17 23.82 -12.79
N ASN A 185 4.48 25.01 -13.30
CA ASN A 185 5.77 25.63 -13.05
C ASN A 185 5.73 26.26 -11.64
N ILE A 186 6.12 25.47 -10.63
CA ILE A 186 6.07 25.88 -9.23
C ILE A 186 7.00 27.06 -8.95
N ASP A 187 8.20 27.08 -9.56
CA ASP A 187 9.14 28.21 -9.47
C ASP A 187 8.49 29.53 -9.92
N MET A 188 7.80 29.51 -11.06
CA MET A 188 7.13 30.71 -11.59
C MET A 188 5.99 31.17 -10.67
N LEU A 189 5.25 30.25 -10.05
CA LEU A 189 4.22 30.61 -9.09
C LEU A 189 4.80 31.31 -7.85
N ILE A 190 5.91 30.80 -7.32
CA ILE A 190 6.64 31.43 -6.21
C ILE A 190 7.10 32.83 -6.61
N ILE A 191 7.74 32.95 -7.78
CA ILE A 191 8.25 34.23 -8.30
C ILE A 191 7.11 35.25 -8.43
N ASN A 192 5.95 34.84 -8.94
CA ASN A 192 4.79 35.73 -9.11
C ASN A 192 4.22 36.21 -7.77
N GLU A 193 4.17 35.37 -6.73
CA GLU A 193 3.74 35.80 -5.38
C GLU A 193 4.70 36.82 -4.75
N LEU A 194 5.97 36.82 -5.15
CA LEU A 194 6.96 37.80 -4.69
C LEU A 194 6.86 39.14 -5.45
N SER A 195 6.06 39.23 -6.51
CA SER A 195 5.96 40.45 -7.32
C SER A 195 5.47 41.66 -6.52
N ASP A 196 4.62 41.44 -5.51
CA ASP A 196 4.13 42.49 -4.60
C ASP A 196 5.24 43.18 -3.78
N LEU A 197 6.42 42.57 -3.68
CA LEU A 197 7.58 43.14 -2.98
C LEU A 197 8.41 44.08 -3.87
N PHE A 198 8.10 44.15 -5.16
CA PHE A 198 8.79 44.96 -6.16
C PHE A 198 7.91 46.09 -6.65
N MET A 199 8.54 47.12 -7.22
CA MET A 199 7.79 48.17 -7.88
C MET A 199 7.17 47.63 -9.18
N GLY A 200 5.84 47.60 -9.26
CA GLY A 200 5.09 47.18 -10.46
C GLY A 200 5.05 48.22 -11.58
N ILE A 201 5.98 49.18 -11.57
CA ILE A 201 6.09 50.25 -12.56
C ILE A 201 7.32 49.91 -13.40
N PHE A 202 7.12 49.64 -14.69
CA PHE A 202 8.15 49.26 -15.66
C PHE A 202 8.38 50.39 -16.67
#